data_AF-A0ABD3ILG3-F1
#
_entry.id   AF-A0ABD3ILG3-F1
#
_cell.length_a   1.000
_cell.length_b   1.000
_cell.length_c   1.000
_cell.angle_alpha   90.00
_cell.angle_beta   90.00
_cell.angle_gamma   90.00
#
_symmetry.space_group_name_H-M   'P 1'
#
loop_
_entity.id
_entity.type
_entity.pdbx_description
1 polymer ?
#
loop_
_entity_poly.entity_id
_entity_poly.type
_entity_poly.pdbx_seq_one_letter_code
_entity_poly.pdbx_strand_id
1 'polypeptide(L)'
;MDSISTLKLPLIDLSKLDGSKPGTGQWDSLQSQVREALEEFGCFEVLTDKMTLEFHNDVFQELEALLELPIDVKCRFNVPDKPHNGYSRNLPHSPLQEAFGMNYTPNSGSIEEFANLMWPEGNTRFW
;
A
#
# COMPACT_ATOMS: atom_id res chain seq x y z
N MET A 1 -4.67 -5.89 36.38
CA MET A 1 -4.57 -5.83 34.90
C MET A 1 -5.46 -4.70 34.48
N ASP A 2 -4.86 -3.54 34.22
CA ASP A 2 -5.61 -2.39 33.74
C ASP A 2 -6.14 -2.73 32.35
N SER A 3 -7.44 -2.53 32.14
CA SER A 3 -8.05 -2.70 30.84
C SER A 3 -7.37 -1.72 29.88
N ILE A 4 -6.72 -2.23 28.83
CA ILE A 4 -6.27 -1.40 27.72
C ILE A 4 -7.54 -0.78 27.14
N SER A 5 -7.74 0.51 27.37
CA SER A 5 -8.81 1.24 26.71
C SER A 5 -8.55 1.17 25.21
N THR A 6 -9.56 0.79 24.44
CA THR A 6 -9.45 0.74 22.99
C THR A 6 -9.28 2.17 22.48
N LEU A 7 -8.05 2.54 22.14
CA LEU A 7 -7.75 3.82 21.51
C LEU A 7 -8.52 3.89 20.19
N LYS A 8 -9.43 4.87 20.07
CA LYS A 8 -10.13 5.15 18.83
C LYS A 8 -9.33 6.19 18.06
N LEU A 9 -8.83 5.80 16.89
CA LEU A 9 -8.13 6.73 16.01
C LEU A 9 -9.13 7.73 15.40
N PRO A 10 -8.68 8.95 15.09
CA PRO A 10 -9.47 9.89 14.31
C PRO A 10 -9.83 9.29 12.95
N LEU A 11 -11.09 9.36 12.55
CA LEU A 11 -11.56 9.03 11.21
C LEU A 11 -11.76 10.33 10.42
N ILE A 12 -11.00 10.52 9.34
CA ILE A 12 -11.03 11.73 8.53
C ILE A 12 -11.68 11.42 7.18
N ASP A 13 -12.72 12.18 6.83
CA ASP A 13 -13.45 12.03 5.57
C ASP A 13 -12.78 12.83 4.44
N LEU A 14 -12.11 12.12 3.53
CA LEU A 14 -11.46 12.67 2.34
C LEU A 14 -12.32 12.51 1.07
N SER A 15 -13.53 11.96 1.14
CA SER A 15 -14.40 11.74 -0.03
C SER A 15 -14.73 13.04 -0.79
N LYS A 16 -14.74 14.17 -0.08
CA LYS A 16 -15.04 15.49 -0.66
C LYS A 16 -13.79 16.33 -0.94
N LEU A 17 -12.61 15.72 -0.91
CA LEU A 17 -11.36 16.41 -1.23
C LEU A 17 -11.21 16.66 -2.74
N ASP A 18 -11.85 15.84 -3.57
CA ASP A 18 -11.76 15.96 -5.03
C ASP A 18 -12.30 17.31 -5.53
N GLY A 19 -11.43 18.06 -6.21
CA GLY A 19 -11.72 19.41 -6.70
C GLY A 19 -11.57 20.52 -5.66
N SER A 20 -11.30 20.20 -4.40
CA SER A 20 -10.97 21.19 -3.37
C SER A 20 -9.59 21.81 -3.65
N LYS A 21 -9.47 23.12 -3.45
CA LYS A 21 -8.23 23.88 -3.66
C LYS A 21 -7.63 24.29 -2.32
N PRO A 22 -6.29 24.39 -2.22
CA PRO A 22 -5.64 25.01 -1.09
C PRO A 22 -6.22 26.39 -0.78
N GLY A 23 -6.45 26.70 0.49
CA GLY A 23 -7.05 27.98 0.93
C GLY A 23 -8.57 28.06 0.81
N THR A 24 -9.24 26.96 0.46
CA THR A 24 -10.69 26.85 0.67
C THR A 24 -10.96 26.39 2.10
N GLY A 25 -12.05 26.86 2.72
CA GLY A 25 -12.35 26.50 4.12
C GLY A 25 -12.47 25.00 4.36
N GLN A 26 -12.88 24.23 3.35
CA GLN A 26 -12.91 22.78 3.41
C GLN A 26 -11.51 22.15 3.38
N TRP A 27 -10.62 22.63 2.50
CA TRP A 27 -9.23 22.18 2.46
C TRP A 27 -8.51 22.48 3.78
N ASP A 28 -8.64 23.72 4.26
CA ASP A 28 -7.96 24.16 5.49
C ASP A 28 -8.46 23.38 6.71
N SER A 29 -9.76 23.08 6.77
CA SER A 29 -10.33 22.23 7.82
C SER A 29 -9.80 20.80 7.79
N LEU A 30 -9.70 20.17 6.61
CA LEU A 30 -9.13 18.82 6.47
C LEU A 30 -7.64 18.80 6.82
N GLN A 31 -6.91 19.84 6.40
CA GLN A 31 -5.49 19.99 6.72
C GLN A 31 -5.26 20.11 8.24
N SER A 32 -6.09 20.87 8.95
CA SER A 32 -6.02 20.94 10.42
C SER A 32 -6.32 19.59 11.08
N GLN A 33 -7.38 18.89 10.65
CA GLN A 33 -7.72 17.57 11.19
C GLN A 33 -6.57 16.55 11.01
N VAL A 34 -5.96 16.51 9.82
CA VAL A 34 -4.82 15.63 9.54
C VAL A 34 -3.64 15.98 10.43
N ARG A 35 -3.33 17.27 10.57
CA ARG A 35 -2.23 17.75 11.42
C ARG A 35 -2.46 17.33 12.88
N GLU A 36 -3.62 17.65 13.44
CA GLU A 36 -3.97 17.35 14.84
C GLU A 36 -3.90 15.85 15.11
N ALA A 37 -4.42 15.02 14.20
CA ALA A 37 -4.36 13.56 14.34
C ALA A 37 -2.91 13.03 14.30
N LEU A 38 -2.06 13.57 13.44
CA LEU A 38 -0.64 13.18 13.40
C LEU A 38 0.13 13.67 14.63
N GLU A 39 -0.18 14.85 15.15
CA GLU A 39 0.46 15.41 16.35
C GLU A 39 0.07 14.64 17.63
N GLU A 40 -1.19 14.22 17.76
CA GLU A 40 -1.70 13.53 18.96
C GLU A 40 -1.55 12.00 18.89
N PHE A 41 -1.83 11.39 17.74
CA PHE A 41 -1.91 9.93 17.59
C PHE A 41 -0.80 9.34 16.71
N GLY A 42 -0.15 10.15 15.87
CA GLY A 42 0.82 9.68 14.87
C GLY A 42 0.20 8.97 13.66
N CYS A 43 -1.12 8.71 13.66
CA CYS A 43 -1.87 8.13 12.55
C CYS A 43 -3.37 8.45 12.65
N PHE A 44 -4.11 8.15 11.58
CA PHE A 44 -5.56 8.30 11.49
C PHE A 44 -6.12 7.32 10.47
N GLU A 45 -7.42 7.07 10.54
CA GLU A 45 -8.17 6.34 9.53
C GLU A 45 -8.75 7.31 8.49
N VAL A 46 -8.86 6.84 7.25
CA VAL A 46 -9.40 7.65 6.14
C VAL A 46 -10.68 7.03 5.63
N LEU A 47 -11.71 7.85 5.46
CA LEU A 47 -12.88 7.53 4.66
C LEU A 47 -12.72 8.11 3.25
N THR A 48 -12.83 7.28 2.22
CA THR A 48 -12.77 7.67 0.81
C THR A 48 -13.65 6.76 -0.04
N ASP A 49 -14.25 7.33 -1.08
CA ASP A 49 -15.00 6.62 -2.11
C ASP A 49 -14.09 5.93 -3.15
N LYS A 50 -12.79 6.26 -3.17
CA LYS A 50 -11.81 5.68 -4.11
C LYS A 50 -11.38 4.25 -3.75
N MET A 51 -11.50 3.86 -2.49
CA MET A 51 -11.14 2.52 -2.01
C MET A 51 -12.42 1.70 -1.79
N THR A 52 -12.98 1.16 -2.87
CA THR A 52 -14.17 0.31 -2.78
C THR A 52 -13.84 -1.04 -2.15
N LEU A 53 -14.85 -1.72 -1.59
CA LEU A 53 -14.68 -3.07 -1.05
C LEU A 53 -14.27 -4.08 -2.13
N GLU A 54 -14.78 -3.89 -3.35
CA GLU A 54 -14.40 -4.69 -4.52
C GLU A 54 -12.92 -4.52 -4.83
N PHE A 55 -12.45 -3.28 -4.98
CA PHE A 55 -11.04 -2.99 -5.23
C PHE A 55 -10.13 -3.51 -4.11
N HIS A 56 -10.55 -3.36 -2.84
CA HIS A 56 -9.84 -3.95 -1.71
C HIS A 56 -9.68 -5.46 -1.87
N ASN A 57 -10.76 -6.19 -2.12
CA ASN A 57 -10.74 -7.64 -2.23
C ASN A 57 -9.91 -8.11 -3.43
N ASP A 58 -10.01 -7.43 -4.56
CA ASP A 58 -9.23 -7.75 -5.76
C ASP A 58 -7.73 -7.61 -5.49
N VAL A 59 -7.30 -6.52 -4.85
CA VAL A 59 -5.89 -6.30 -4.47
C VAL A 59 -5.39 -7.41 -3.54
N PHE A 60 -6.14 -7.76 -2.49
CA PHE A 60 -5.73 -8.80 -1.57
C PHE A 60 -5.68 -10.18 -2.22
N GLN A 61 -6.62 -10.49 -3.13
CA GLN A 61 -6.60 -11.74 -3.87
C GLN A 61 -5.39 -11.85 -4.80
N GLU A 62 -5.01 -10.79 -5.50
CA GLU A 62 -3.80 -10.80 -6.34
C GLU A 62 -2.51 -10.87 -5.49
N LEU A 63 -2.49 -10.26 -4.31
CA LEU A 63 -1.35 -10.36 -3.37
C LEU A 63 -1.20 -11.80 -2.83
N GLU A 64 -2.29 -12.47 -2.51
CA GLU A 64 -2.28 -13.89 -2.12
C GLU A 64 -1.72 -14.75 -3.26
N ALA A 65 -2.25 -14.61 -4.47
CA ALA A 65 -1.77 -15.33 -5.65
C ALA A 65 -0.27 -15.08 -5.92
N LEU A 66 0.20 -13.84 -5.75
CA LEU A 66 1.61 -13.48 -5.87
C LEU A 66 2.48 -14.20 -4.83
N LEU A 67 2.04 -14.26 -3.57
CA LEU A 67 2.79 -14.89 -2.48
C LEU A 67 2.76 -16.43 -2.57
N GLU A 68 1.75 -17.02 -3.20
CA GLU A 68 1.66 -18.45 -3.48
C GLU A 68 2.59 -18.92 -4.62
N LEU A 69 3.15 -18.01 -5.42
CA LEU A 69 4.09 -18.36 -6.47
C LEU A 69 5.32 -19.14 -5.92
N PRO A 70 5.90 -20.04 -6.72
CA PRO A 70 7.14 -20.73 -6.36
C PRO A 70 8.26 -19.76 -5.99
N ILE A 71 9.08 -20.15 -5.01
CA ILE A 71 10.16 -19.30 -4.49
C ILE A 71 11.14 -18.86 -5.59
N ASP A 72 11.44 -19.73 -6.55
CA ASP A 72 12.32 -19.43 -7.67
C ASP A 72 11.72 -18.39 -8.61
N VAL A 73 10.40 -18.34 -8.77
CA VAL A 73 9.69 -17.33 -9.55
C VAL A 73 9.77 -15.98 -8.83
N LYS A 74 9.44 -15.94 -7.54
CA LYS A 74 9.48 -14.71 -6.73
C LYS A 74 10.88 -14.10 -6.69
N CYS A 75 11.92 -14.93 -6.54
CA CYS A 75 13.32 -14.51 -6.58
C CYS A 75 13.79 -13.93 -7.94
N ARG A 76 13.05 -14.11 -9.05
CA ARG A 76 13.37 -13.46 -10.33
C ARG A 76 13.26 -11.95 -10.23
N PHE A 77 12.38 -11.45 -9.36
CA PHE A 77 12.29 -10.03 -9.07
C PHE A 77 13.38 -9.62 -8.07
N ASN A 78 14.62 -9.53 -8.53
CA ASN A 78 15.76 -9.12 -7.72
C ASN A 78 16.34 -7.82 -8.28
N VAL A 79 16.52 -6.81 -7.41
CA VAL A 79 17.04 -5.49 -7.80
C VAL A 79 18.28 -5.18 -6.95
N PRO A 80 19.47 -5.73 -7.29
CA PRO A 80 20.64 -5.72 -6.42
C PRO A 80 21.14 -4.32 -6.06
N ASP A 81 20.95 -3.35 -6.95
CA ASP A 81 21.44 -1.98 -6.76
C ASP A 81 20.45 -1.06 -6.00
N LYS A 82 19.27 -1.55 -5.62
CA LYS A 82 18.24 -0.75 -4.94
C LYS A 82 17.82 -1.40 -3.63
N PRO A 83 18.33 -0.92 -2.47
CA PRO A 83 17.88 -1.44 -1.18
C PRO A 83 16.36 -1.26 -1.06
N HIS A 84 15.68 -2.30 -0.58
CA HIS A 84 14.22 -2.40 -0.45
C HIS A 84 13.42 -2.62 -1.73
N ASN A 85 14.05 -2.77 -2.90
CA ASN A 85 13.38 -3.21 -4.11
C ASN A 85 13.65 -4.68 -4.41
N GLY A 86 12.71 -5.31 -5.09
CA GLY A 86 12.74 -6.74 -5.36
C GLY A 86 11.96 -7.54 -4.32
N TYR A 87 12.12 -8.85 -4.42
CA TYR A 87 11.62 -9.82 -3.49
C TYR A 87 12.57 -9.95 -2.29
N SER A 88 12.00 -9.97 -1.08
CA SER A 88 12.72 -10.10 0.17
C SER A 88 12.04 -11.11 1.08
N ARG A 89 12.82 -12.04 1.64
CA ARG A 89 12.36 -13.01 2.63
C ARG A 89 13.49 -13.36 3.60
N ASN A 90 13.15 -13.72 4.83
CA ASN A 90 14.10 -14.18 5.85
C ASN A 90 15.21 -13.15 6.16
N LEU A 91 14.86 -11.86 6.17
CA LEU A 91 15.81 -10.82 6.56
C LEU A 91 16.22 -11.01 8.03
N PRO A 92 17.50 -10.79 8.41
CA PRO A 92 17.96 -11.05 9.77
C PRO A 92 17.17 -10.31 10.87
N HIS A 93 16.67 -9.12 10.56
CA HIS A 93 15.86 -8.29 11.46
C HIS A 93 14.34 -8.54 11.34
N SER A 94 13.91 -9.30 10.32
CA SER A 94 12.50 -9.61 10.03
C SER A 94 12.34 -11.04 9.47
N PRO A 95 12.65 -12.09 10.26
CA PRO A 95 12.71 -13.47 9.75
C PRO A 95 11.35 -14.03 9.35
N LEU A 96 10.25 -13.47 9.85
CA LEU A 96 8.88 -13.90 9.56
C LEU A 96 8.25 -13.15 8.38
N GLN A 97 8.96 -12.16 7.81
CA GLN A 97 8.41 -11.33 6.74
C GLN A 97 8.84 -11.84 5.37
N GLU A 98 7.86 -11.80 4.47
CA GLU A 98 8.02 -11.96 3.04
C GLU A 98 7.40 -10.73 2.39
N ALA A 99 8.14 -10.09 1.47
CA ALA A 99 7.73 -8.82 0.90
C ALA A 99 8.23 -8.66 -0.54
N PHE A 100 7.48 -7.87 -1.29
CA PHE A 100 7.89 -7.32 -2.57
C PHE A 100 7.94 -5.80 -2.44
N GLY A 101 9.05 -5.21 -2.87
CA GLY A 101 9.21 -3.77 -2.91
C GLY A 101 9.50 -3.29 -4.32
N MET A 102 8.86 -2.22 -4.74
CA MET A 102 9.11 -1.60 -6.03
C MET A 102 8.93 -0.09 -5.91
N ASN A 103 9.91 0.66 -6.41
CA ASN A 103 9.74 2.09 -6.61
C ASN A 103 8.84 2.30 -7.82
N TYR A 104 7.69 2.92 -7.58
CA TYR A 104 6.80 3.33 -8.65
C TYR A 104 7.28 4.66 -9.23
N THR A 105 7.48 4.67 -10.55
CA THR A 105 7.67 5.88 -11.34
C THR A 105 6.62 5.84 -12.46
N PRO A 106 5.80 6.89 -12.64
CA PRO A 106 4.81 6.90 -13.71
C PRO A 106 5.44 6.63 -15.08
N ASN A 107 4.83 5.74 -15.87
CA ASN A 107 5.25 5.36 -17.22
C ASN A 107 6.66 4.73 -17.33
N SER A 108 7.21 4.18 -16.25
CA SER A 108 8.53 3.54 -16.30
C SER A 108 8.55 2.15 -16.93
N GLY A 109 7.39 1.52 -17.14
CA GLY A 109 7.31 0.12 -17.56
C GLY A 109 7.54 -0.89 -16.42
N SER A 110 7.76 -0.41 -15.18
CA SER A 110 8.20 -1.28 -14.08
C SER A 110 7.11 -2.24 -13.59
N ILE A 111 5.83 -1.85 -13.69
CA ILE A 111 4.71 -2.74 -13.36
C ILE A 111 4.64 -3.86 -14.40
N GLU A 112 4.84 -3.51 -15.67
CA GLU A 112 4.81 -4.43 -16.79
C GLU A 112 5.97 -5.43 -16.75
N GLU A 113 7.18 -4.95 -16.45
CA GLU A 113 8.35 -5.79 -16.21
C GLU A 113 8.11 -6.74 -15.04
N PHE A 114 7.56 -6.26 -13.92
CA PHE A 114 7.22 -7.08 -12.77
C PHE A 114 6.19 -8.17 -13.13
N ALA A 115 5.10 -7.80 -13.80
CA ALA A 115 4.05 -8.74 -14.21
C ALA A 115 4.61 -9.84 -15.12
N ASN A 116 5.43 -9.48 -16.11
CA ASN A 116 6.05 -10.44 -17.03
C ASN A 116 7.04 -11.38 -16.34
N LEU A 117 7.71 -10.93 -15.27
CA LEU A 117 8.60 -11.77 -14.48
C LEU A 117 7.83 -12.80 -13.63
N MET A 118 6.73 -12.36 -13.01
CA MET A 118 5.91 -13.20 -12.13
C MET A 118 5.01 -14.16 -12.91
N TRP A 119 4.46 -13.71 -14.04
CA TRP A 119 3.56 -14.48 -14.89
C TRP A 119 3.97 -14.40 -16.37
N PRO A 120 5.00 -15.15 -16.80
CA PRO A 120 5.45 -15.16 -18.20
C PRO A 120 4.39 -15.64 -19.20
N GLU A 121 3.43 -16.44 -18.74
CA GLU A 121 2.29 -16.91 -19.53
C GLU A 121 1.08 -15.95 -19.49
N GLY A 122 1.20 -14.85 -18.73
CA GLY A 122 0.17 -13.84 -18.51
C GLY A 122 -0.68 -14.08 -17.26
N ASN A 123 -1.22 -12.99 -16.71
CA ASN A 123 -2.24 -13.00 -15.66
C ASN A 123 -3.30 -11.94 -15.97
N THR A 124 -4.45 -12.38 -16.50
CA THR A 124 -5.53 -11.46 -16.92
C THR A 124 -6.22 -10.73 -15.77
N ARG A 125 -5.99 -11.14 -14.51
CA ARG A 125 -6.54 -10.46 -13.34
C ARG A 125 -5.62 -9.36 -12.81
N PHE A 126 -4.31 -9.49 -13.06
CA PHE A 126 -3.33 -8.46 -12.73
C PHE A 126 -3.31 -7.31 -13.75
N TRP A 127 -3.71 -7.59 -14.99
CA TRP A 127 -3.75 -6.65 -16.12
C TRP A 127 -5.09 -5.92 -16.27
#